data_AF-H3HB61-F1
#
_entry.id   AF-H3HB61-F1
#
_cell.length_a   1.000
_cell.length_b   1.000
_cell.length_c   1.000
_cell.angle_alpha   90.00
_cell.angle_beta   90.00
_cell.angle_gamma   90.00
#
_symmetry.space_group_name_H-M   'P 1'
#
loop_
_entity.id
_entity.type
_entity.pdbx_description
1 polymer ?
#
loop_
_entity_poly.entity_id
_entity_poly.type
_entity_poly.pdbx_seq_one_letter_code
_entity_poly.pdbx_strand_id
1 'polypeptide(L)'
;MKMETPTPLTEQMRAATREIHSVSDNLVNLKLVVALTDKELYGRALMLFYYVYAQLESSIKIHKEHEAFSGLYELLDEIARADKIAKDLRYYLGEDWNTKYQPTPAVQDYVKHLQELGKKNPILALPYCYHMYMAILAGGVMIKKLVKRSFKPPEGDGLNAFAFDVKSNKALRDTIKDKINAVPYDEATKKLILVESMNCFKMNNQVVGSLDGAGNHVMKFILKWIAIIGLILAELSRFERPVVVGVQGLVPVKKYRRAAAGRDVWNALELRPAPVLLRTLRHLFTTVLPWPKSGFEAWELQSSAEFLARIEDASLVTALQQAARFYLLAGLRSVQLLGDVKTQQDWSDKLNDEQLASALSQLQALYDLHEMAGFDHEDVPELHHAGEFVAYDLLLHAEKPQEVAWMLLKLSPKLRSLPAVQRALRAFVAVQTDDFHAFFAEFGAMTLLERAASLRHLSKMWTHSLRMINKGFGKQDRFPLEELARWMRLADPRSEGEARSEQDDVADSWEIVDDLAQPESSLSVAKPSSIGFAQFKLAPLHDQMDSGALRPLLRAVALQMEKGLADKGALETTTELIMGEAHETTAC
;
A
#
# COMPACT_ATOMS: atom_id res chain seq x y z
N MET A 1 8.08 -36.64 62.08
CA MET A 1 7.39 -37.20 60.91
C MET A 1 6.22 -36.26 60.58
N LYS A 2 6.36 -35.37 59.58
CA LYS A 2 5.18 -34.62 59.10
C LYS A 2 4.31 -35.66 58.39
N MET A 3 3.11 -35.92 58.90
CA MET A 3 2.14 -36.71 58.15
C MET A 3 1.85 -35.93 56.87
N GLU A 4 2.27 -36.46 55.72
CA GLU A 4 1.91 -35.89 54.42
C GLU A 4 0.39 -35.91 54.32
N THR A 5 -0.21 -34.73 54.22
CA THR A 5 -1.64 -34.61 53.94
C THR A 5 -1.93 -35.27 52.59
N PRO A 6 -2.87 -36.21 52.51
CA PRO A 6 -3.22 -36.87 51.25
C PRO A 6 -3.56 -35.83 50.18
N THR A 7 -3.05 -35.99 48.97
CA THR A 7 -3.37 -35.11 47.83
C THR A 7 -4.89 -35.09 47.60
N PRO A 8 -5.54 -33.91 47.53
CA PRO A 8 -6.98 -33.82 47.31
C PRO A 8 -7.45 -34.52 46.03
N LEU A 9 -8.68 -35.05 46.02
CA LEU A 9 -9.24 -35.79 44.87
C LEU A 9 -9.22 -34.94 43.59
N THR A 10 -9.55 -33.66 43.69
CA THR A 10 -9.54 -32.73 42.55
C THR A 10 -8.14 -32.52 41.95
N GLU A 11 -7.09 -32.55 42.77
CA GLU A 11 -5.72 -32.48 42.28
C GLU A 11 -5.30 -33.77 41.60
N GLN A 12 -5.72 -34.93 42.13
CA GLN A 12 -5.50 -36.22 41.50
C GLN A 12 -6.22 -36.33 40.14
N MET A 13 -7.47 -35.89 40.05
CA MET A 13 -8.23 -35.84 38.78
C MET A 13 -7.52 -34.94 37.76
N ARG A 14 -7.06 -33.75 38.18
CA ARG A 14 -6.32 -32.82 37.31
C ARG A 14 -4.98 -33.39 36.84
N ALA A 15 -4.26 -34.10 37.71
CA ALA A 15 -3.01 -34.74 37.36
C ALA A 15 -3.23 -35.87 36.33
N ALA A 16 -4.25 -36.70 36.54
CA ALA A 16 -4.62 -37.79 35.64
C ALA A 16 -4.99 -37.29 34.24
N THR A 17 -5.65 -36.14 34.13
CA THR A 17 -6.15 -35.61 32.84
C THR A 17 -5.19 -34.68 32.12
N ARG A 18 -3.97 -34.47 32.62
CA ARG A 18 -3.04 -33.45 32.08
C ARG A 18 -2.74 -33.63 30.59
N GLU A 19 -2.46 -34.84 30.14
CA GLU A 19 -2.12 -35.10 28.74
C GLU A 19 -3.32 -34.90 27.81
N ILE A 20 -4.47 -35.49 28.16
CA ILE A 20 -5.68 -35.37 27.34
C ILE A 20 -6.25 -33.95 27.35
N HIS A 21 -6.03 -33.18 28.42
CA HIS A 21 -6.38 -31.76 28.48
C HIS A 21 -5.65 -30.96 27.40
N SER A 22 -4.34 -31.20 27.18
CA SER A 22 -3.59 -30.49 26.14
C SER A 22 -4.12 -30.78 24.73
N VAL A 23 -4.50 -32.03 24.45
CA VAL A 23 -5.15 -32.42 23.19
C VAL A 23 -6.50 -31.71 23.03
N SER A 24 -7.28 -31.67 24.12
CA SER A 24 -8.60 -31.05 24.16
C SER A 24 -8.52 -29.54 23.92
N ASP A 25 -7.57 -28.85 24.54
CA ASP A 25 -7.35 -27.42 24.35
C ASP A 25 -7.08 -27.06 22.89
N ASN A 26 -6.21 -27.82 22.21
CA ASN A 26 -5.90 -27.58 20.79
C ASN A 26 -7.13 -27.78 19.90
N LEU A 27 -7.88 -28.86 20.13
CA LEU A 27 -9.09 -29.16 19.36
C LEU A 27 -10.17 -28.09 19.59
N VAL A 28 -10.42 -27.73 20.85
CA VAL A 28 -11.39 -26.70 21.23
C VAL A 28 -11.01 -25.35 20.64
N ASN A 29 -9.74 -24.93 20.74
CA ASN A 29 -9.29 -23.67 20.17
C ASN A 29 -9.48 -23.62 18.65
N LEU A 30 -9.12 -24.69 17.94
CA LEU A 30 -9.33 -24.78 16.49
C LEU A 30 -10.82 -24.70 16.12
N LYS A 31 -11.66 -25.50 16.77
CA LYS A 31 -13.11 -25.52 16.51
C LYS A 31 -13.78 -24.22 16.94
N LEU A 32 -13.29 -23.53 17.96
CA LEU A 32 -13.78 -22.23 18.39
C LEU A 32 -13.48 -21.14 17.34
N VAL A 33 -12.27 -21.11 16.77
CA VAL A 33 -11.94 -20.18 15.68
C VAL A 33 -12.90 -20.37 14.51
N VAL A 34 -13.18 -21.63 14.15
CA VAL A 34 -14.15 -21.95 13.10
C VAL A 34 -15.56 -21.53 13.50
N ALA A 35 -16.01 -21.84 14.71
CA ALA A 35 -17.33 -21.48 15.20
C ALA A 35 -17.57 -19.96 15.23
N LEU A 36 -16.53 -19.17 15.50
CA LEU A 36 -16.61 -17.71 15.53
C LEU A 36 -16.70 -17.05 14.14
N THR A 37 -16.62 -17.83 13.05
CA THR A 37 -16.80 -17.30 11.68
C THR A 37 -18.26 -16.97 11.36
N ASP A 38 -19.22 -17.58 12.07
CA ASP A 38 -20.64 -17.47 11.79
C ASP A 38 -21.47 -17.61 13.08
N LYS A 39 -22.49 -16.75 13.25
CA LYS A 39 -23.32 -16.72 14.47
C LYS A 39 -24.12 -18.00 14.67
N GLU A 40 -24.65 -18.59 13.60
CA GLU A 40 -25.40 -19.85 13.65
C GLU A 40 -24.46 -21.00 14.01
N LEU A 41 -23.26 -21.02 13.42
CA LEU A 41 -22.27 -22.05 13.73
C LEU A 41 -21.81 -22.01 15.20
N TYR A 42 -21.61 -20.80 15.74
CA TYR A 42 -21.37 -20.63 17.17
C TYR A 42 -22.54 -21.09 18.03
N GLY A 43 -23.77 -20.74 17.67
CA GLY A 43 -24.98 -21.21 18.36
C GLY A 43 -25.06 -22.74 18.39
N ARG A 44 -24.78 -23.40 17.26
CA ARG A 44 -24.74 -24.87 17.17
C ARG A 44 -23.63 -25.47 18.04
N ALA A 45 -22.46 -24.84 18.10
CA ALA A 45 -21.37 -25.26 18.99
C ALA A 45 -21.77 -25.15 20.47
N LEU A 46 -22.46 -24.07 20.84
CA LEU A 46 -22.97 -23.88 22.20
C LEU A 46 -24.06 -24.90 22.56
N MET A 47 -24.89 -25.28 21.58
CA MET A 47 -25.96 -26.28 21.75
C MET A 47 -25.43 -27.66 22.10
N LEU A 48 -24.24 -28.03 21.61
CA LEU A 48 -23.61 -29.29 21.97
C LEU A 48 -23.42 -29.44 23.49
N PHE A 49 -23.09 -28.35 24.17
CA PHE A 49 -22.87 -28.33 25.61
C PHE A 49 -24.16 -28.08 26.41
N TYR A 50 -25.21 -27.51 25.80
CA TYR A 50 -26.52 -27.35 26.45
C TYR A 50 -27.02 -28.68 27.04
N TYR A 51 -27.06 -29.74 26.22
CA TYR A 51 -27.57 -31.04 26.64
C TYR A 51 -26.72 -31.69 27.74
N VAL A 52 -25.40 -31.48 27.69
CA VAL A 52 -24.49 -31.99 28.73
C VAL A 52 -24.75 -31.28 30.06
N TYR A 53 -24.82 -29.94 30.08
CA TYR A 53 -25.13 -29.20 31.31
C TYR A 53 -26.53 -29.53 31.84
N ALA A 54 -27.53 -29.63 30.97
CA ALA A 54 -28.88 -30.02 31.36
C ALA A 54 -28.90 -31.40 32.05
N GLN A 55 -28.16 -32.37 31.52
CA GLN A 55 -28.06 -33.70 32.14
C GLN A 55 -27.26 -33.68 33.45
N LEU A 56 -26.18 -32.92 33.56
CA LEU A 56 -25.42 -32.79 34.81
C LEU A 56 -26.25 -32.13 35.90
N GLU A 57 -26.96 -31.06 35.59
CA GLU A 57 -27.88 -30.38 36.51
C GLU A 57 -29.04 -31.29 36.93
N SER A 58 -29.59 -32.07 36.00
CA SER A 58 -30.58 -33.11 36.33
C SER A 58 -30.00 -34.16 37.28
N SER A 59 -28.76 -34.60 37.05
CA SER A 59 -28.09 -35.60 37.91
C SER A 59 -27.85 -35.06 39.33
N ILE A 60 -27.44 -33.80 39.46
CA ILE A 60 -27.30 -33.11 40.75
C ILE A 60 -28.65 -33.04 41.49
N LYS A 61 -29.74 -32.72 40.78
CA LYS A 61 -31.09 -32.64 41.37
C LYS A 61 -31.63 -34.01 41.80
N ILE A 62 -31.47 -35.04 40.95
CA ILE A 62 -31.94 -36.40 41.21
C ILE A 62 -31.21 -37.00 42.42
N HIS A 63 -29.90 -36.76 42.52
CA HIS A 63 -29.06 -37.31 43.58
C HIS A 63 -28.78 -36.31 44.71
N LYS A 64 -29.62 -35.29 44.91
CA LYS A 64 -29.39 -34.20 45.89
C LYS A 64 -29.13 -34.66 47.33
N GLU A 65 -29.63 -35.83 47.73
CA GLU A 65 -29.46 -36.43 49.06
C GLU A 65 -28.24 -37.37 49.13
N HIS A 66 -27.66 -37.74 47.98
CA HIS A 66 -26.46 -38.57 47.91
C HIS A 66 -25.23 -37.75 48.32
N GLU A 67 -24.36 -38.31 49.17
CA GLU A 67 -23.18 -37.60 49.73
C GLU A 67 -22.28 -36.97 48.65
N ALA A 68 -22.15 -37.63 47.50
CA ALA A 68 -21.40 -37.09 46.35
C ALA A 68 -21.97 -35.80 45.73
N PHE A 69 -23.26 -35.52 45.88
CA PHE A 69 -23.94 -34.42 45.17
C PHE A 69 -24.59 -33.39 46.09
N SER A 70 -24.84 -33.69 47.36
CA SER A 70 -25.46 -32.75 48.31
C SER A 70 -24.74 -31.41 48.34
N GLY A 71 -23.40 -31.43 48.40
CA GLY A 71 -22.58 -30.23 48.37
C GLY A 71 -22.63 -29.45 47.06
N LEU A 72 -22.86 -30.11 45.92
CA LEU A 72 -23.05 -29.44 44.62
C LEU A 72 -24.48 -28.93 44.44
N TYR A 73 -25.46 -29.61 45.04
CA TYR A 73 -26.86 -29.20 45.04
C TYR A 73 -27.04 -27.87 45.81
N GLU A 74 -26.32 -27.69 46.91
CA GLU A 74 -26.27 -26.41 47.64
C GLU A 74 -25.77 -25.23 46.80
N LEU A 75 -24.95 -25.49 45.77
CA LEU A 75 -24.37 -24.48 44.88
C LEU A 75 -25.11 -24.37 43.54
N LEU A 76 -26.22 -25.10 43.38
CA LEU A 76 -26.81 -25.33 42.07
C LEU A 76 -27.31 -24.03 41.43
N ASP A 77 -27.88 -23.13 42.23
CA ASP A 77 -28.39 -21.84 41.76
C ASP A 77 -27.27 -20.95 41.20
N GLU A 78 -26.07 -20.99 41.79
CA GLU A 78 -24.91 -20.24 41.33
C GLU A 78 -24.25 -20.87 40.10
N ILE A 79 -24.19 -22.21 40.03
CA ILE A 79 -23.43 -22.91 38.99
C ILE A 79 -24.26 -23.28 37.76
N ALA A 80 -25.57 -23.50 37.87
CA ALA A 80 -26.42 -24.01 36.78
C ALA A 80 -26.31 -23.15 35.51
N ARG A 81 -26.05 -23.79 34.37
CA ARG A 81 -25.78 -23.17 33.06
C ARG A 81 -26.82 -23.49 32.00
N ALA A 82 -27.60 -24.57 32.09
CA ALA A 82 -28.49 -25.02 31.02
C ALA A 82 -29.46 -23.92 30.57
N ASP A 83 -30.13 -23.24 31.51
CA ASP A 83 -31.07 -22.16 31.19
C ASP A 83 -30.37 -20.92 30.59
N LYS A 84 -29.16 -20.61 31.10
CA LYS A 84 -28.34 -19.50 30.57
C LYS A 84 -27.88 -19.80 29.14
N ILE A 85 -27.49 -21.04 28.88
CA ILE A 85 -27.15 -21.52 27.54
C ILE A 85 -28.39 -21.45 26.64
N ALA A 86 -29.55 -21.94 27.09
CA ALA A 86 -30.79 -21.88 26.31
C ALA A 86 -31.18 -20.45 25.92
N LYS A 87 -30.95 -19.46 26.81
CA LYS A 87 -31.14 -18.04 26.48
C LYS A 87 -30.21 -17.58 25.36
N ASP A 88 -28.93 -17.96 25.41
CA ASP A 88 -27.99 -17.66 24.32
C ASP A 88 -28.36 -18.39 23.02
N LEU A 89 -28.87 -19.62 23.10
CA LEU A 89 -29.33 -20.37 21.92
C LEU A 89 -30.49 -19.67 21.22
N ARG A 90 -31.47 -19.12 21.96
CA ARG A 90 -32.54 -18.31 21.36
C ARG A 90 -32.00 -17.11 20.59
N TYR A 91 -30.98 -16.44 21.14
CA TYR A 91 -30.34 -15.31 20.47
C TYR A 91 -29.57 -15.70 19.19
N TYR A 92 -28.83 -16.82 19.21
CA TYR A 92 -27.99 -17.22 18.07
C TYR A 92 -28.72 -18.04 17.01
N LEU A 93 -29.71 -18.85 17.41
CA LEU A 93 -30.36 -19.87 16.57
C LEU A 93 -31.85 -19.62 16.34
N GLY A 94 -32.48 -18.67 17.04
CA GLY A 94 -33.92 -18.41 17.00
C GLY A 94 -34.70 -19.13 18.10
N GLU A 95 -35.97 -18.76 18.30
CA GLU A 95 -36.85 -19.35 19.33
C GLU A 95 -37.13 -20.85 19.10
N ASP A 96 -37.09 -21.29 17.84
CA ASP A 96 -37.36 -22.66 17.39
C ASP A 96 -36.12 -23.59 17.44
N TRP A 97 -35.01 -23.13 18.04
CA TRP A 97 -33.72 -23.84 18.03
C TRP A 97 -33.81 -25.31 18.49
N ASN A 98 -34.69 -25.61 19.45
CA ASN A 98 -34.88 -26.94 20.02
C ASN A 98 -35.64 -27.92 19.10
N THR A 99 -36.32 -27.41 18.08
CA THR A 99 -37.01 -28.22 17.05
C THR A 99 -36.22 -28.28 15.76
N LYS A 100 -35.54 -27.18 15.42
CA LYS A 100 -34.75 -27.04 14.19
C LYS A 100 -33.45 -27.85 14.21
N TYR A 101 -32.83 -27.99 15.38
CA TYR A 101 -31.55 -28.68 15.53
C TYR A 101 -31.67 -29.86 16.49
N GLN A 102 -31.01 -30.96 16.17
CA GLN A 102 -30.98 -32.17 16.97
C GLN A 102 -29.59 -32.38 17.59
N PRO A 103 -29.49 -32.97 18.80
CA PRO A 103 -28.20 -33.33 19.37
C PRO A 103 -27.48 -34.34 18.48
N THR A 104 -26.18 -34.17 18.30
CA THR A 104 -25.36 -35.10 17.52
C THR A 104 -25.28 -36.46 18.22
N PRO A 105 -24.96 -37.55 17.50
CA PRO A 105 -24.77 -38.87 18.14
C PRO A 105 -23.79 -38.83 19.32
N ALA A 106 -22.70 -38.07 19.19
CA ALA A 106 -21.72 -37.90 20.28
C ALA A 106 -22.34 -37.25 21.54
N VAL A 107 -23.23 -36.27 21.38
CA VAL A 107 -23.94 -35.65 22.51
C VAL A 107 -24.94 -36.63 23.12
N GLN A 108 -25.65 -37.40 22.29
CA GLN A 108 -26.60 -38.41 22.76
C GLN A 108 -25.89 -39.51 23.58
N ASP A 109 -24.76 -40.01 23.09
CA ASP A 109 -23.93 -41.01 23.77
C ASP A 109 -23.42 -40.49 25.12
N TYR A 110 -23.03 -39.21 25.18
CA TYR A 110 -22.60 -38.55 26.41
C TYR A 110 -23.73 -38.45 27.44
N VAL A 111 -24.90 -37.94 27.04
CA VAL A 111 -26.06 -37.86 27.93
C VAL A 111 -26.46 -39.26 28.42
N LYS A 112 -26.47 -40.26 27.53
CA LYS A 112 -26.77 -41.64 27.89
C LYS A 112 -25.77 -42.20 28.90
N HIS A 113 -24.47 -41.99 28.70
CA HIS A 113 -23.43 -42.42 29.63
C HIS A 113 -23.64 -41.82 31.04
N LEU A 114 -23.90 -40.51 31.12
CA LEU A 114 -24.20 -39.85 32.40
C LEU A 114 -25.44 -40.43 33.09
N GLN A 115 -26.49 -40.73 32.33
CA GLN A 115 -27.69 -41.38 32.86
C GLN A 115 -27.41 -42.79 33.38
N GLU A 116 -26.56 -43.56 32.70
CA GLU A 116 -26.16 -44.89 33.14
C GLU A 116 -25.31 -44.85 34.42
N LEU A 117 -24.39 -43.89 34.53
CA LEU A 117 -23.61 -43.67 35.75
C LEU A 117 -24.52 -43.30 36.93
N GLY A 118 -25.44 -42.35 36.74
CA GLY A 118 -26.41 -41.96 37.78
C GLY A 118 -27.27 -43.13 38.28
N LYS A 119 -27.63 -44.08 37.41
CA LYS A 119 -28.39 -45.27 37.79
C LYS A 119 -27.56 -46.32 38.53
N LYS A 120 -26.30 -46.54 38.11
CA LYS A 120 -25.46 -47.64 38.60
C LYS A 120 -24.62 -47.25 39.81
N ASN A 121 -23.92 -46.11 39.72
CA ASN A 121 -23.06 -45.59 40.77
C ASN A 121 -22.94 -44.06 40.63
N PRO A 122 -23.80 -43.28 41.31
CA PRO A 122 -23.89 -41.84 41.12
C PRO A 122 -22.55 -41.11 41.29
N ILE A 123 -21.68 -41.55 42.21
CA ILE A 123 -20.39 -40.89 42.47
C ILE A 123 -19.50 -40.82 41.21
N LEU A 124 -19.69 -41.72 40.24
CA LEU A 124 -18.92 -41.74 39.00
C LEU A 124 -19.31 -40.62 38.03
N ALA A 125 -20.45 -39.96 38.22
CA ALA A 125 -20.82 -38.76 37.47
C ALA A 125 -20.19 -37.47 38.05
N LEU A 126 -19.68 -37.51 39.30
CA LEU A 126 -18.98 -36.40 39.96
C LEU A 126 -17.79 -35.81 39.15
N PRO A 127 -16.89 -36.60 38.53
CA PRO A 127 -15.81 -36.06 37.71
C PRO A 127 -16.30 -35.23 36.52
N TYR A 128 -17.48 -35.52 35.97
CA TYR A 128 -18.05 -34.73 34.87
C TYR A 128 -18.51 -33.35 35.34
N CYS A 129 -19.17 -33.28 36.51
CA CYS A 129 -19.46 -32.00 37.16
C CYS A 129 -18.19 -31.20 37.40
N TYR A 130 -17.14 -31.84 37.96
CA TYR A 130 -15.85 -31.20 38.20
C TYR A 130 -15.27 -30.58 36.94
N HIS A 131 -14.99 -31.40 35.91
CA HIS A 131 -14.28 -30.94 34.72
C HIS A 131 -15.09 -29.91 33.92
N MET A 132 -16.41 -30.09 33.79
CA MET A 132 -17.28 -29.16 33.06
C MET A 132 -17.40 -27.80 33.75
N TYR A 133 -17.60 -27.76 35.07
CA TYR A 133 -17.68 -26.48 35.78
C TYR A 133 -16.32 -25.79 35.89
N MET A 134 -15.22 -26.55 36.09
CA MET A 134 -13.88 -25.96 36.06
C MET A 134 -13.55 -25.36 34.69
N ALA A 135 -13.92 -26.03 33.60
CA ALA A 135 -13.68 -25.56 32.24
C ALA A 135 -14.39 -24.22 31.97
N ILE A 136 -15.68 -24.10 32.27
CA ILE A 136 -16.41 -22.86 31.99
C ILE A 136 -16.04 -21.71 32.94
N LEU A 137 -15.71 -22.00 34.21
CA LEU A 137 -15.30 -20.97 35.17
C LEU A 137 -13.88 -20.44 34.91
N ALA A 138 -12.99 -21.27 34.33
CA ALA A 138 -11.63 -20.90 34.00
C ALA A 138 -11.50 -20.42 32.54
N GLY A 139 -11.74 -21.31 31.58
CA GLY A 139 -11.58 -21.07 30.15
C GLY A 139 -12.70 -20.22 29.54
N GLY A 140 -13.91 -20.28 30.13
CA GLY A 140 -15.06 -19.51 29.64
C GLY A 140 -14.87 -17.99 29.64
N VAL A 141 -13.95 -17.46 30.47
CA VAL A 141 -13.59 -16.03 30.47
C VAL A 141 -12.95 -15.62 29.14
N MET A 142 -12.08 -16.48 28.58
CA MET A 142 -11.45 -16.24 27.28
C MET A 142 -12.48 -16.33 26.15
N ILE A 143 -13.33 -17.37 26.18
CA ILE A 143 -14.38 -17.57 25.18
C ILE A 143 -15.33 -16.37 25.16
N LYS A 144 -15.78 -15.90 26.34
CA LYS A 144 -16.62 -14.69 26.47
C LYS A 144 -16.00 -13.46 25.79
N LYS A 145 -14.70 -13.23 25.98
CA LYS A 145 -13.98 -12.10 25.35
C LYS A 145 -13.95 -12.24 23.82
N LEU A 146 -13.68 -13.45 23.32
CA LEU A 146 -13.62 -13.72 21.88
C LEU A 146 -14.99 -13.54 21.21
N VAL A 147 -16.05 -14.07 21.82
CA VAL A 147 -17.43 -13.93 21.33
C VAL A 147 -17.86 -12.47 21.34
N LYS A 148 -17.59 -11.73 22.43
CA LYS A 148 -17.88 -10.29 22.53
C LYS A 148 -17.16 -9.49 21.43
N ARG A 149 -15.90 -9.81 21.13
CA ARG A 149 -15.13 -9.16 20.06
C ARG A 149 -15.67 -9.48 18.67
N SER A 150 -16.04 -10.73 18.44
CA SER A 150 -16.41 -11.24 17.11
C SER A 150 -17.83 -10.85 16.72
N PHE A 151 -18.79 -10.94 17.64
CA PHE A 151 -20.22 -10.76 17.32
C PHE A 151 -20.84 -9.49 17.90
N LYS A 152 -20.18 -8.83 18.85
CA LYS A 152 -20.66 -7.62 19.54
C LYS A 152 -22.15 -7.72 19.96
N PRO A 153 -22.54 -8.78 20.70
CA PRO A 153 -23.94 -8.93 21.11
C PRO A 153 -24.36 -7.77 22.03
N PRO A 154 -25.66 -7.39 22.02
CA PRO A 154 -26.20 -6.42 22.96
C PRO A 154 -25.95 -6.81 24.42
N GLU A 155 -26.00 -5.83 25.31
CA GLU A 155 -25.88 -6.09 26.74
C GLU A 155 -27.03 -6.99 27.22
N GLY A 156 -26.69 -8.06 27.95
CA GLY A 156 -27.67 -9.03 28.47
C GLY A 156 -27.98 -10.22 27.55
N ASP A 157 -27.50 -10.23 26.30
CA ASP A 157 -27.77 -11.31 25.34
C ASP A 157 -26.49 -11.95 24.77
N GLY A 158 -26.61 -13.21 24.33
CA GLY A 158 -25.56 -13.95 23.63
C GLY A 158 -24.30 -14.30 24.44
N LEU A 159 -24.24 -13.97 25.73
CA LEU A 159 -23.10 -14.24 26.63
C LEU A 159 -23.54 -14.76 28.02
N ASN A 160 -24.81 -15.14 28.17
CA ASN A 160 -25.41 -15.56 29.44
C ASN A 160 -24.73 -16.82 30.00
N ALA A 161 -24.31 -17.77 29.16
CA ALA A 161 -23.62 -18.99 29.58
C ALA A 161 -22.36 -18.71 30.42
N PHE A 162 -21.66 -17.60 30.13
CA PHE A 162 -20.42 -17.19 30.81
C PHE A 162 -20.64 -16.08 31.86
N ALA A 163 -21.89 -15.74 32.16
CA ALA A 163 -22.24 -14.78 33.20
C ALA A 163 -22.59 -15.54 34.49
N PHE A 164 -21.64 -15.57 35.42
CA PHE A 164 -21.86 -16.07 36.77
C PHE A 164 -22.19 -14.88 37.68
N ASP A 165 -23.30 -14.97 38.40
CA ASP A 165 -23.73 -13.94 39.34
C ASP A 165 -23.04 -14.14 40.70
N VAL A 166 -21.71 -14.05 40.68
CA VAL A 166 -20.87 -14.23 41.86
C VAL A 166 -19.78 -13.17 41.90
N LYS A 167 -19.38 -12.80 43.12
CA LYS A 167 -18.30 -11.81 43.32
C LYS A 167 -16.95 -12.28 42.76
N SER A 168 -16.71 -13.59 42.72
CA SER A 168 -15.43 -14.15 42.26
C SER A 168 -15.60 -15.56 41.70
N ASN A 169 -15.34 -15.72 40.40
CA ASN A 169 -15.24 -17.04 39.76
C ASN A 169 -14.15 -17.90 40.39
N LYS A 170 -13.07 -17.29 40.93
CA LYS A 170 -12.04 -18.03 41.65
C LYS A 170 -12.60 -18.61 42.94
N ALA A 171 -13.30 -17.81 43.74
CA ALA A 171 -13.89 -18.27 44.99
C ALA A 171 -14.90 -19.39 44.72
N LEU A 172 -15.78 -19.25 43.72
CA LEU A 172 -16.73 -20.29 43.34
C LEU A 172 -16.04 -21.59 42.92
N ARG A 173 -14.94 -21.52 42.15
CA ARG A 173 -14.15 -22.72 41.81
C ARG A 173 -13.54 -23.40 43.03
N ASP A 174 -13.03 -22.61 43.96
CA ASP A 174 -12.40 -23.14 45.18
C ASP A 174 -13.49 -23.81 46.05
N THR A 175 -14.67 -23.19 46.22
CA THR A 175 -15.81 -23.81 46.92
C THR A 175 -16.27 -25.12 46.27
N ILE A 176 -16.38 -25.17 44.94
CA ILE A 176 -16.74 -26.41 44.22
C ILE A 176 -15.71 -27.50 44.50
N LYS A 177 -14.40 -27.18 44.46
CA LYS A 177 -13.35 -28.14 44.77
C LYS A 177 -13.43 -28.64 46.20
N ASP A 178 -13.68 -27.75 47.16
CA ASP A 178 -13.78 -28.11 48.57
C ASP A 178 -14.95 -29.07 48.81
N LYS A 179 -16.13 -28.81 48.20
CA LYS A 179 -17.28 -29.71 48.26
C LYS A 179 -16.97 -31.09 47.66
N ILE A 180 -16.27 -31.13 46.52
CA ILE A 180 -15.87 -32.40 45.87
C ILE A 180 -14.80 -33.14 46.68
N ASN A 181 -13.83 -32.42 47.24
CA ASN A 181 -12.75 -33.00 48.05
C ASN A 181 -13.27 -33.56 49.38
N ALA A 182 -14.42 -33.08 49.86
CA ALA A 182 -15.07 -33.56 51.09
C ALA A 182 -15.90 -34.85 50.88
N VAL A 183 -16.14 -35.27 49.63
CA VAL A 183 -16.91 -36.49 49.34
C VAL A 183 -16.11 -37.72 49.80
N PRO A 184 -16.69 -38.61 50.63
CA PRO A 184 -16.00 -39.84 51.03
C PRO A 184 -15.93 -40.83 49.87
N TYR A 185 -14.79 -41.53 49.74
CA TYR A 185 -14.59 -42.58 48.75
C TYR A 185 -13.56 -43.60 49.26
N ASP A 186 -13.64 -44.83 48.75
CA ASP A 186 -12.60 -45.84 48.92
C ASP A 186 -11.62 -45.84 47.73
N GLU A 187 -10.53 -46.61 47.86
CA GLU A 187 -9.48 -46.69 46.82
C GLU A 187 -10.00 -47.28 45.49
N ALA A 188 -10.98 -48.18 45.53
CA ALA A 188 -11.57 -48.77 44.33
C ALA A 188 -12.39 -47.72 43.56
N THR A 189 -13.21 -46.97 44.26
CA THR A 189 -14.03 -45.88 43.75
C THR A 189 -13.16 -44.74 43.22
N LYS A 190 -12.06 -44.40 43.92
CA LYS A 190 -11.08 -43.43 43.45
C LYS A 190 -10.52 -43.78 42.08
N LYS A 191 -10.10 -45.04 41.87
CA LYS A 191 -9.60 -45.50 40.57
C LYS A 191 -10.65 -45.34 39.47
N LEU A 192 -11.91 -45.66 39.75
CA LEU A 192 -13.01 -45.48 38.80
C LEU A 192 -13.29 -44.00 38.50
N ILE A 193 -13.23 -43.11 39.51
CA ILE A 193 -13.35 -41.65 39.32
C ILE A 193 -12.26 -41.10 38.40
N LEU A 194 -11.02 -41.59 38.53
CA LEU A 194 -9.92 -41.18 37.66
C LEU A 194 -10.10 -41.70 36.22
N VAL A 195 -10.64 -42.91 36.04
CA VAL A 195 -11.01 -43.44 34.72
C VAL A 195 -12.10 -42.59 34.08
N GLU A 196 -13.15 -42.26 34.82
CA GLU A 196 -14.25 -41.41 34.34
C GLU A 196 -13.82 -39.97 34.09
N SER A 197 -12.83 -39.46 34.84
CA SER A 197 -12.18 -38.18 34.53
C SER A 197 -11.55 -38.18 33.15
N MET A 198 -10.82 -39.23 32.80
CA MET A 198 -10.24 -39.38 31.46
C MET A 198 -11.32 -39.55 30.39
N ASN A 199 -12.38 -40.29 30.71
CA ASN A 199 -13.50 -40.51 29.80
C ASN A 199 -14.25 -39.20 29.50
N CYS A 200 -14.45 -38.34 30.50
CA CYS A 200 -15.04 -37.00 30.33
C CYS A 200 -14.32 -36.20 29.23
N PHE A 201 -12.98 -36.15 29.24
CA PHE A 201 -12.24 -35.48 28.18
C PHE A 201 -12.39 -36.16 26.80
N LYS A 202 -12.42 -37.50 26.75
CA LYS A 202 -12.66 -38.22 25.48
C LYS A 202 -14.03 -37.87 24.89
N MET A 203 -15.07 -37.88 25.71
CA MET A 203 -16.44 -37.55 25.28
C MET A 203 -16.56 -36.06 24.91
N ASN A 204 -15.94 -35.16 25.67
CA ASN A 204 -15.86 -33.74 25.32
C ASN A 204 -15.21 -33.55 23.94
N ASN A 205 -14.12 -34.26 23.65
CA ASN A 205 -13.45 -34.18 22.35
C ASN A 205 -14.29 -34.74 21.21
N GLN A 206 -15.02 -35.83 21.43
CA GLN A 206 -15.98 -36.37 20.45
C GLN A 206 -17.11 -35.38 20.17
N VAL A 207 -17.67 -34.77 21.22
CA VAL A 207 -18.71 -33.73 21.09
C VAL A 207 -18.19 -32.54 20.29
N VAL A 208 -17.05 -31.96 20.66
CA VAL A 208 -16.44 -30.84 19.94
C VAL A 208 -16.09 -31.21 18.49
N GLY A 209 -15.63 -32.45 18.27
CA GLY A 209 -15.36 -33.02 16.96
C GLY A 209 -16.58 -33.07 16.06
N SER A 210 -17.75 -33.41 16.63
CA SER A 210 -19.04 -33.61 15.94
C SER A 210 -19.72 -32.34 15.41
N LEU A 211 -19.12 -31.16 15.60
CA LEU A 211 -19.66 -29.92 15.03
C LEU A 211 -19.54 -29.94 13.49
N ASP A 212 -20.66 -30.25 12.83
CA ASP A 212 -20.84 -30.26 11.37
C ASP A 212 -21.02 -28.85 10.78
N GLY A 213 -20.60 -28.65 9.52
CA GLY A 213 -20.74 -27.38 8.79
C GLY A 213 -19.51 -26.47 8.78
N ALA A 214 -18.44 -26.85 9.50
CA ALA A 214 -17.14 -26.18 9.50
C ALA A 214 -16.56 -26.01 8.08
N GLY A 215 -16.60 -27.05 7.24
CA GLY A 215 -15.93 -27.03 5.93
C GLY A 215 -16.43 -25.95 4.97
N ASN A 216 -17.76 -25.84 4.79
CA ASN A 216 -18.35 -24.87 3.85
C ASN A 216 -18.22 -23.42 4.35
N HIS A 217 -18.37 -23.17 5.66
CA HIS A 217 -18.21 -21.82 6.22
C HIS A 217 -16.74 -21.38 6.26
N VAL A 218 -15.81 -22.29 6.58
CA VAL A 218 -14.38 -22.02 6.52
C VAL A 218 -13.95 -21.71 5.09
N MET A 219 -14.44 -22.45 4.08
CA MET A 219 -14.16 -22.15 2.68
C MET A 219 -14.68 -20.77 2.28
N LYS A 220 -15.92 -20.41 2.65
CA LYS A 220 -16.48 -19.07 2.41
C LYS A 220 -15.67 -17.97 3.11
N PHE A 221 -15.21 -18.21 4.34
CA PHE A 221 -14.38 -17.27 5.09
C PHE A 221 -13.02 -17.07 4.42
N ILE A 222 -12.33 -18.15 4.03
CA ILE A 222 -11.06 -18.11 3.32
C ILE A 222 -11.22 -17.36 1.99
N LEU A 223 -12.22 -17.70 1.18
CA LEU A 223 -12.50 -17.02 -0.09
C LEU A 223 -12.78 -15.54 0.10
N LYS A 224 -13.52 -15.16 1.15
CA LYS A 224 -13.78 -13.75 1.49
C LYS A 224 -12.49 -13.01 1.85
N TRP A 225 -11.60 -13.61 2.63
CA TRP A 225 -10.32 -12.98 2.99
C TRP A 225 -9.34 -12.93 1.82
N ILE A 226 -9.31 -13.95 0.97
CA ILE A 226 -8.56 -13.91 -0.29
C ILE A 226 -9.07 -12.77 -1.17
N ALA A 227 -10.38 -12.60 -1.29
CA ALA A 227 -10.96 -11.49 -2.05
C ALA A 227 -10.63 -10.12 -1.43
N ILE A 228 -10.70 -9.98 -0.10
CA ILE A 228 -10.33 -8.74 0.60
C ILE A 228 -8.84 -8.42 0.41
N ILE A 229 -7.96 -9.40 0.59
CA ILE A 229 -6.52 -9.22 0.37
C ILE A 229 -6.25 -8.90 -1.10
N GLY A 230 -6.94 -9.57 -2.03
CA GLY A 230 -6.87 -9.26 -3.46
C GLY A 230 -7.30 -7.83 -3.78
N LEU A 231 -8.38 -7.34 -3.18
CA LEU A 231 -8.85 -5.95 -3.31
C LEU A 231 -7.85 -4.95 -2.71
N ILE A 232 -7.27 -5.25 -1.55
CA ILE A 232 -6.24 -4.40 -0.93
C ILE A 232 -4.98 -4.34 -1.81
N LEU A 233 -4.51 -5.49 -2.31
CA LEU A 233 -3.35 -5.56 -3.20
C LEU A 233 -3.61 -4.92 -4.57
N ALA A 234 -4.86 -4.92 -5.04
CA ALA A 234 -5.27 -4.23 -6.27
C ALA A 234 -5.29 -2.70 -6.10
N GLU A 235 -5.54 -2.19 -4.89
CA GLU A 235 -5.53 -0.75 -4.58
C GLU A 235 -4.13 -0.19 -4.26
N LEU A 236 -3.20 -1.04 -3.82
CA LEU A 236 -1.80 -0.67 -3.59
C LEU A 236 -1.03 -0.59 -4.90
N SER A 237 -0.36 0.54 -5.12
CA SER A 237 0.55 0.71 -6.25
C SER A 237 1.70 -0.29 -6.19
N ARG A 238 2.30 -0.59 -7.35
CA ARG A 238 3.50 -1.45 -7.47
C ARG A 238 4.66 -1.00 -6.55
N PHE A 239 4.72 0.28 -6.20
CA PHE A 239 5.71 0.87 -5.29
C PHE A 239 5.38 0.68 -3.81
N GLU A 240 4.11 0.44 -3.48
CA GLU A 240 3.61 0.29 -2.10
C GLU A 240 3.50 -1.18 -1.67
N ARG A 241 3.76 -2.11 -2.62
CA ARG A 241 3.74 -3.55 -2.36
C ARG A 241 5.03 -3.95 -1.64
N PRO A 242 4.94 -4.65 -0.50
CA PRO A 242 6.14 -5.17 0.16
C PRO A 242 6.85 -6.14 -0.79
N VAL A 243 8.09 -5.82 -1.16
CA VAL A 243 8.96 -6.75 -1.87
C VAL A 243 9.41 -7.84 -0.89
N VAL A 244 9.46 -9.09 -1.37
CA VAL A 244 9.88 -10.25 -0.59
C VAL A 244 11.24 -10.00 0.09
N VAL A 245 11.32 -10.42 1.36
CA VAL A 245 12.42 -10.32 2.33
C VAL A 245 13.82 -10.09 1.71
N GLY A 246 14.43 -8.94 2.02
CA GLY A 246 15.87 -8.69 1.79
C GLY A 246 16.25 -7.34 1.18
N VAL A 247 15.29 -6.59 0.63
CA VAL A 247 15.52 -5.24 0.08
C VAL A 247 14.84 -4.22 0.98
N GLN A 248 15.50 -3.09 1.28
CA GLN A 248 14.92 -2.00 2.08
C GLN A 248 13.51 -1.66 1.55
N GLY A 249 12.50 -1.80 2.41
CA GLY A 249 11.10 -1.70 2.03
C GLY A 249 10.77 -0.33 1.47
N LEU A 250 10.20 -0.31 0.27
CA LEU A 250 9.60 0.90 -0.29
C LEU A 250 8.47 1.35 0.65
N VAL A 251 8.48 2.63 1.02
CA VAL A 251 7.55 3.22 1.97
C VAL A 251 6.34 3.75 1.20
N PRO A 252 5.10 3.38 1.56
CA PRO A 252 3.92 3.84 0.84
C PRO A 252 3.79 5.37 0.89
N VAL A 253 3.49 5.98 -0.25
CA VAL A 253 3.28 7.43 -0.39
C VAL A 253 1.79 7.71 -0.45
N LYS A 254 1.30 8.60 0.42
CA LYS A 254 -0.13 8.92 0.51
C LYS A 254 -0.71 9.31 -0.86
N LYS A 255 -1.63 8.49 -1.38
CA LYS A 255 -2.38 8.72 -2.62
C LYS A 255 -3.22 9.99 -2.56
N TYR A 256 -3.28 10.68 -3.69
CA TYR A 256 -4.19 11.81 -3.93
C TYR A 256 -5.65 11.38 -3.75
N ARG A 257 -6.43 12.15 -2.99
CA ARG A 257 -7.90 12.04 -2.94
C ARG A 257 -8.46 13.36 -3.46
N ARG A 258 -9.25 13.33 -4.54
CA ARG A 258 -10.16 14.45 -4.84
C ARG A 258 -11.12 14.60 -3.68
N ALA A 259 -11.40 15.84 -3.26
CA ALA A 259 -12.66 16.11 -2.57
C ALA A 259 -13.78 15.65 -3.52
N ALA A 260 -14.51 14.60 -3.14
CA ALA A 260 -15.79 14.32 -3.78
C ALA A 260 -16.65 15.58 -3.60
N ALA A 261 -17.28 16.07 -4.68
CA ALA A 261 -18.07 17.29 -4.67
C ALA A 261 -18.94 17.36 -3.40
N GLY A 262 -18.71 18.39 -2.56
CA GLY A 262 -19.50 18.65 -1.36
C GLY A 262 -18.88 18.30 0.01
N ARG A 263 -17.59 17.96 0.11
CA ARG A 263 -16.87 17.90 1.40
C ARG A 263 -15.68 18.85 1.42
N ASP A 264 -15.92 20.11 1.76
CA ASP A 264 -14.86 21.13 1.91
C ASP A 264 -14.14 21.09 3.27
N VAL A 265 -14.46 20.12 4.14
CA VAL A 265 -13.85 20.00 5.46
C VAL A 265 -12.77 18.91 5.45
N TRP A 266 -11.54 19.33 5.17
CA TRP A 266 -10.35 18.49 5.33
C TRP A 266 -9.99 18.37 6.81
N ASN A 267 -9.76 17.15 7.29
CA ASN A 267 -9.25 16.91 8.63
C ASN A 267 -7.76 17.29 8.68
N ALA A 268 -7.37 18.20 9.58
CA ALA A 268 -5.97 18.63 9.75
C ALA A 268 -5.02 17.46 10.07
N LEU A 269 -5.52 16.39 10.71
CA LEU A 269 -4.77 15.16 10.98
C LEU A 269 -4.47 14.34 9.71
N GLU A 270 -5.15 14.60 8.60
CA GLU A 270 -4.89 13.94 7.33
C GLU A 270 -3.84 14.69 6.49
N LEU A 271 -3.51 15.95 6.82
CA LEU A 271 -2.53 16.73 6.07
C LEU A 271 -1.10 16.38 6.52
N ARG A 272 -0.17 16.35 5.55
CA ARG A 272 1.25 16.16 5.85
C ARG A 272 1.82 17.50 6.34
N PRO A 273 2.50 17.56 7.50
CA PRO A 273 3.19 18.77 7.91
C PRO A 273 4.40 19.05 6.99
N ALA A 274 4.83 20.31 6.89
CA ALA A 274 5.87 20.75 5.95
C ALA A 274 7.17 19.89 5.98
N PRO A 275 7.72 19.51 7.14
CA PRO A 275 8.92 18.65 7.18
C PRO A 275 8.69 17.25 6.59
N VAL A 276 7.48 16.71 6.72
CA VAL A 276 7.11 15.40 6.15
C VAL A 276 6.90 15.52 4.64
N LEU A 277 6.39 16.66 4.16
CA LEU A 277 6.27 16.92 2.73
C LEU A 277 7.64 17.00 2.06
N LEU A 278 8.59 17.73 2.63
CA LEU A 278 9.97 17.83 2.12
C LEU A 278 10.66 16.45 2.10
N ARG A 279 10.46 15.63 3.15
CA ARG A 279 10.95 14.24 3.16
C ARG A 279 10.29 13.38 2.08
N THR A 280 9.00 13.59 1.82
CA THR A 280 8.29 12.89 0.74
C THR A 280 8.87 13.30 -0.61
N LEU A 281 9.05 14.60 -0.88
CA LEU A 281 9.68 15.09 -2.11
C LEU A 281 11.07 14.49 -2.29
N ARG A 282 11.90 14.48 -1.23
CA ARG A 282 13.21 13.81 -1.26
C ARG A 282 13.08 12.34 -1.65
N HIS A 283 12.15 11.60 -1.05
CA HIS A 283 11.91 10.20 -1.40
C HIS A 283 11.50 10.01 -2.87
N LEU A 284 10.67 10.91 -3.42
CA LEU A 284 10.31 10.88 -4.83
C LEU A 284 11.56 11.05 -5.72
N PHE A 285 12.44 11.99 -5.38
CA PHE A 285 13.69 12.21 -6.11
C PHE A 285 14.72 11.07 -5.98
N THR A 286 14.91 10.51 -4.79
CA THR A 286 15.98 9.53 -4.53
C THR A 286 15.58 8.09 -4.83
N THR A 287 14.28 7.78 -4.79
CA THR A 287 13.79 6.40 -4.82
C THR A 287 12.84 6.13 -5.97
N VAL A 288 11.90 7.04 -6.26
CA VAL A 288 10.89 6.82 -7.31
C VAL A 288 11.44 7.17 -8.69
N LEU A 289 12.04 8.36 -8.82
CA LEU A 289 12.54 8.91 -10.08
C LEU A 289 13.70 8.12 -10.73
N PRO A 290 14.64 7.52 -9.97
CA PRO A 290 15.74 6.74 -10.55
C PRO A 290 15.35 5.28 -10.88
N TRP A 291 14.14 4.83 -10.58
CA TRP A 291 13.80 3.41 -10.68
C TRP A 291 13.67 2.96 -12.14
N PRO A 292 14.45 1.95 -12.61
CA PRO A 292 14.54 1.57 -14.02
C PRO A 292 13.26 0.93 -14.61
N LYS A 293 12.27 0.61 -13.77
CA LYS A 293 10.93 0.10 -14.19
C LYS A 293 9.79 1.07 -13.83
N SER A 294 10.10 2.35 -13.64
CA SER A 294 9.12 3.39 -13.35
C SER A 294 8.20 3.63 -14.55
N GLY A 295 7.09 2.92 -14.61
CA GLY A 295 5.89 3.54 -15.17
C GLY A 295 5.40 4.55 -14.14
N PHE A 296 5.37 5.82 -14.50
CA PHE A 296 4.93 6.91 -13.64
C PHE A 296 3.40 6.88 -13.54
N GLU A 297 2.84 6.08 -12.63
CA GLU A 297 1.39 6.08 -12.46
C GLU A 297 0.91 7.51 -12.17
N ALA A 298 -0.02 8.01 -12.99
CA ALA A 298 -0.38 9.43 -13.08
C ALA A 298 -0.80 10.10 -11.74
N TRP A 299 -1.09 9.32 -10.71
CA TRP A 299 -1.51 9.81 -9.39
C TRP A 299 -0.33 10.20 -8.47
N GLU A 300 0.89 9.69 -8.70
CA GLU A 300 2.08 10.08 -7.91
C GLU A 300 2.38 11.58 -8.13
N LEU A 301 2.13 12.08 -9.35
CA LEU A 301 2.21 13.48 -9.75
C LEU A 301 1.10 14.36 -9.17
N GLN A 302 -0.11 13.82 -8.96
CA GLN A 302 -1.22 14.57 -8.32
C GLN A 302 -0.99 14.80 -6.82
N SER A 303 -0.21 13.94 -6.18
CA SER A 303 -0.01 13.97 -4.72
C SER A 303 0.91 15.09 -4.23
N SER A 304 1.61 15.81 -5.12
CA SER A 304 2.53 16.90 -4.74
C SER A 304 1.88 18.29 -4.77
N ALA A 305 0.97 18.57 -5.71
CA ALA A 305 0.48 19.92 -5.94
C ALA A 305 -0.62 20.39 -4.97
N GLU A 306 -1.62 19.57 -4.65
CA GLU A 306 -2.70 19.99 -3.73
C GLU A 306 -2.29 19.95 -2.24
N PHE A 307 -1.22 19.25 -1.90
CA PHE A 307 -0.71 19.19 -0.51
C PHE A 307 0.06 20.45 -0.09
N LEU A 308 0.44 21.30 -1.05
CA LEU A 308 1.12 22.57 -0.83
C LEU A 308 0.16 23.69 -0.43
N ALA A 309 -1.15 23.52 -0.66
CA ALA A 309 -2.15 24.59 -0.54
C ALA A 309 -2.41 25.12 0.89
N ARG A 310 -1.72 24.64 1.93
CA ARG A 310 -1.89 25.08 3.32
C ARG A 310 -0.60 25.11 4.16
N ILE A 311 0.57 25.19 3.52
CA ILE A 311 1.80 25.54 4.24
C ILE A 311 1.88 27.07 4.25
N GLU A 312 1.77 27.68 5.42
CA GLU A 312 1.77 29.15 5.58
C GLU A 312 3.16 29.71 5.93
N ASP A 313 4.19 28.86 5.96
CA ASP A 313 5.56 29.22 6.33
C ASP A 313 6.50 29.30 5.11
N ALA A 314 7.73 29.78 5.33
CA ALA A 314 8.77 29.94 4.30
C ALA A 314 9.13 28.63 3.57
N SER A 315 8.80 27.47 4.16
CA SER A 315 9.01 26.15 3.56
C SER A 315 8.13 25.92 2.33
N LEU A 316 7.04 26.69 2.15
CA LEU A 316 6.16 26.58 0.98
C LEU A 316 6.91 26.90 -0.31
N VAL A 317 7.70 27.98 -0.33
CA VAL A 317 8.47 28.38 -1.51
C VAL A 317 9.43 27.26 -1.89
N THR A 318 10.19 26.74 -0.92
CA THR A 318 11.13 25.64 -1.14
C THR A 318 10.43 24.39 -1.67
N ALA A 319 9.27 24.04 -1.12
CA ALA A 319 8.53 22.85 -1.53
C ALA A 319 7.93 22.99 -2.95
N LEU A 320 7.43 24.19 -3.31
CA LEU A 320 6.95 24.49 -4.66
C LEU A 320 8.11 24.48 -5.69
N GLN A 321 9.27 25.05 -5.31
CA GLN A 321 10.48 25.01 -6.14
C GLN A 321 10.91 23.57 -6.41
N GLN A 322 10.96 22.72 -5.38
CA GLN A 322 11.27 21.30 -5.52
C GLN A 322 10.22 20.55 -6.34
N ALA A 323 8.93 20.85 -6.17
CA ALA A 323 7.87 20.26 -6.97
C ALA A 323 7.97 20.63 -8.46
N ALA A 324 8.25 21.90 -8.79
CA ALA A 324 8.45 22.33 -10.16
C ALA A 324 9.67 21.63 -10.82
N ARG A 325 10.78 21.52 -10.09
CA ARG A 325 11.96 20.75 -10.54
C ARG A 325 11.61 19.27 -10.76
N PHE A 326 10.79 18.69 -9.88
CA PHE A 326 10.32 17.31 -10.00
C PHE A 326 9.51 17.11 -11.27
N TYR A 327 8.52 17.96 -11.56
CA TYR A 327 7.67 17.82 -12.75
C TYR A 327 8.44 18.00 -14.06
N LEU A 328 9.44 18.89 -14.10
CA LEU A 328 10.34 19.04 -15.25
C LEU A 328 11.17 17.76 -15.48
N LEU A 329 11.75 17.22 -14.40
CA LEU A 329 12.58 16.02 -14.49
C LEU A 329 11.75 14.75 -14.75
N ALA A 330 10.54 14.66 -14.18
CA ALA A 330 9.58 13.60 -14.47
C ALA A 330 9.15 13.65 -15.95
N GLY A 331 8.92 14.85 -16.50
CA GLY A 331 8.68 15.06 -17.92
C GLY A 331 9.83 14.51 -18.77
N LEU A 332 11.08 14.87 -18.44
CA LEU A 332 12.27 14.34 -19.12
C LEU A 332 12.37 12.81 -19.02
N ARG A 333 12.19 12.23 -17.82
CA ARG A 333 12.23 10.78 -17.59
C ARG A 333 11.14 10.05 -18.35
N SER A 334 9.95 10.63 -18.46
CA SER A 334 8.85 10.04 -19.23
C SER A 334 9.21 9.84 -20.70
N VAL A 335 9.95 10.79 -21.30
CA VAL A 335 10.42 10.70 -22.69
C VAL A 335 11.49 9.61 -22.84
N GLN A 336 12.32 9.39 -21.81
CA GLN A 336 13.39 8.40 -21.85
C GLN A 336 12.91 6.96 -21.63
N LEU A 337 11.97 6.77 -20.69
CA LEU A 337 11.56 5.45 -20.20
C LEU A 337 10.31 4.92 -20.91
N LEU A 338 9.39 5.80 -21.28
CA LEU A 338 8.15 5.39 -21.94
C LEU A 338 8.38 5.46 -23.45
N GLY A 339 8.41 4.29 -24.10
CA GLY A 339 8.36 4.18 -25.58
C GLY A 339 7.02 4.66 -26.15
N ASP A 340 6.74 4.42 -27.43
CA ASP A 340 5.56 5.01 -28.12
C ASP A 340 4.20 4.71 -27.47
N VAL A 341 4.09 3.65 -26.66
CA VAL A 341 2.87 3.29 -25.95
C VAL A 341 2.73 4.09 -24.65
N LYS A 342 1.97 5.19 -24.69
CA LYS A 342 1.45 5.87 -23.49
C LYS A 342 0.04 5.34 -23.20
N THR A 343 -0.09 4.29 -22.40
CA THR A 343 -1.36 4.01 -21.71
C THR A 343 -1.59 5.11 -20.68
N GLN A 344 -2.78 5.74 -20.65
CA GLN A 344 -3.10 6.82 -19.68
C GLN A 344 -2.90 6.41 -18.20
N GLN A 345 -2.87 5.10 -17.94
CA GLN A 345 -2.62 4.53 -16.62
C GLN A 345 -1.15 4.66 -16.18
N ASP A 346 -0.21 4.85 -17.13
CA ASP A 346 1.25 4.87 -16.88
C ASP A 346 1.91 6.25 -16.99
N TRP A 347 1.25 7.27 -17.57
CA TRP A 347 1.70 8.67 -17.61
C TRP A 347 0.66 9.58 -18.29
N SER A 348 0.64 10.86 -17.96
CA SER A 348 -0.14 11.87 -18.67
C SER A 348 0.61 13.20 -18.74
N ASP A 349 1.08 13.59 -19.95
CA ASP A 349 1.78 14.87 -20.16
C ASP A 349 0.91 16.05 -19.75
N LYS A 350 -0.38 16.01 -20.12
CA LYS A 350 -1.34 17.08 -19.79
C LYS A 350 -1.40 17.33 -18.29
N LEU A 351 -1.54 16.27 -17.51
CA LEU A 351 -1.60 16.34 -16.05
C LEU A 351 -0.28 16.86 -15.45
N ASN A 352 0.86 16.35 -15.91
CA ASN A 352 2.18 16.84 -15.46
C ASN A 352 2.33 18.34 -15.75
N ASP A 353 1.95 18.77 -16.95
CA ASP A 353 1.99 20.16 -17.37
C ASP A 353 1.04 21.04 -16.54
N GLU A 354 -0.17 20.57 -16.25
CA GLU A 354 -1.14 21.26 -15.38
C GLU A 354 -0.57 21.43 -13.95
N GLN A 355 0.10 20.42 -13.40
CA GLN A 355 0.71 20.51 -12.08
C GLN A 355 1.93 21.42 -12.05
N LEU A 356 2.77 21.36 -13.08
CA LEU A 356 3.92 22.25 -13.23
C LEU A 356 3.48 23.72 -13.35
N ALA A 357 2.50 24.01 -14.22
CA ALA A 357 1.95 25.35 -14.40
C ALA A 357 1.34 25.88 -13.09
N SER A 358 0.61 25.03 -12.35
CA SER A 358 0.06 25.39 -11.03
C SER A 358 1.16 25.75 -10.02
N ALA A 359 2.25 24.96 -9.98
CA ALA A 359 3.38 25.24 -9.08
C ALA A 359 4.09 26.56 -9.44
N LEU A 360 4.36 26.80 -10.74
CA LEU A 360 5.00 28.02 -11.22
C LEU A 360 4.14 29.27 -10.98
N SER A 361 2.84 29.18 -11.22
CA SER A 361 1.92 30.30 -10.96
C SER A 361 1.85 30.67 -9.47
N GLN A 362 1.91 29.68 -8.57
CA GLN A 362 1.96 29.93 -7.13
C GLN A 362 3.30 30.55 -6.71
N LEU A 363 4.42 30.07 -7.25
CA LEU A 363 5.74 30.67 -7.02
C LEU A 363 5.77 32.14 -7.45
N GLN A 364 5.25 32.45 -8.64
CA GLN A 364 5.18 33.83 -9.12
C GLN A 364 4.39 34.73 -8.17
N ALA A 365 3.21 34.30 -7.73
CA ALA A 365 2.40 35.06 -6.78
C ALA A 365 3.11 35.30 -5.45
N LEU A 366 3.89 34.31 -4.97
CA LEU A 366 4.70 34.46 -3.76
C LEU A 366 5.86 35.44 -3.98
N TYR A 367 6.55 35.38 -5.11
CA TYR A 367 7.64 36.32 -5.42
C TYR A 367 7.14 37.77 -5.51
N ASP A 368 6.01 37.99 -6.18
CA ASP A 368 5.37 39.31 -6.26
C ASP A 368 5.03 39.85 -4.85
N LEU A 369 4.50 39.00 -3.97
CA LEU A 369 4.17 39.38 -2.59
C LEU A 369 5.40 39.81 -1.79
N HIS A 370 6.52 39.11 -1.92
CA HIS A 370 7.76 39.44 -1.20
C HIS A 370 8.38 40.75 -1.72
N GLU A 371 8.36 40.97 -3.04
CA GLU A 371 8.83 42.24 -3.62
C GLU A 371 7.95 43.42 -3.19
N MET A 372 6.62 43.24 -3.14
CA MET A 372 5.68 44.27 -2.63
C MET A 372 5.92 44.61 -1.16
N ALA A 373 6.39 43.65 -0.36
CA ALA A 373 6.79 43.86 1.02
C ALA A 373 8.15 44.56 1.18
N GLY A 374 8.85 44.86 0.08
CA GLY A 374 10.08 45.65 0.07
C GLY A 374 11.35 44.84 0.37
N PHE A 375 11.29 43.51 0.32
CA PHE A 375 12.47 42.67 0.48
C PHE A 375 13.26 42.58 -0.83
N ASP A 376 14.58 42.68 -0.74
CA ASP A 376 15.46 42.38 -1.87
C ASP A 376 15.68 40.88 -2.02
N HIS A 377 15.74 40.43 -3.28
CA HIS A 377 15.90 39.02 -3.65
C HIS A 377 17.20 38.38 -3.13
N GLU A 378 18.23 39.19 -2.88
CA GLU A 378 19.51 38.73 -2.31
C GLU A 378 19.44 38.53 -0.78
N ASP A 379 18.53 39.24 -0.11
CA ASP A 379 18.40 39.24 1.36
C ASP A 379 17.49 38.11 1.87
N VAL A 380 16.72 37.48 0.99
CA VAL A 380 15.80 36.38 1.30
C VAL A 380 16.31 35.08 0.66
N PRO A 381 16.81 34.11 1.45
CA PRO A 381 17.35 32.85 0.93
C PRO A 381 16.40 32.11 -0.05
N GLU A 382 15.10 32.19 0.20
CA GLU A 382 14.06 31.53 -0.60
C GLU A 382 13.89 32.15 -2.01
N LEU A 383 14.29 33.42 -2.18
CA LEU A 383 14.22 34.15 -3.45
C LEU A 383 15.49 34.03 -4.30
N HIS A 384 16.59 33.46 -3.76
CA HIS A 384 17.85 33.28 -4.50
C HIS A 384 17.67 32.55 -5.83
N HIS A 385 16.71 31.63 -5.88
CA HIS A 385 16.40 30.84 -7.07
C HIS A 385 15.26 31.39 -7.93
N ALA A 386 14.66 32.55 -7.62
CA ALA A 386 13.49 33.05 -8.34
C ALA A 386 13.70 33.16 -9.86
N GLY A 387 14.89 33.60 -10.29
CA GLY A 387 15.24 33.71 -11.70
C GLY A 387 15.23 32.37 -12.46
N GLU A 388 15.51 31.26 -11.78
CA GLU A 388 15.47 29.90 -12.34
C GLU A 388 14.03 29.53 -12.74
N PHE A 389 13.07 29.75 -11.84
CA PHE A 389 11.66 29.38 -12.06
C PHE A 389 10.96 30.31 -13.05
N VAL A 390 11.31 31.61 -13.03
CA VAL A 390 10.85 32.55 -14.07
C VAL A 390 11.39 32.14 -15.44
N ALA A 391 12.64 31.68 -15.53
CA ALA A 391 13.20 31.18 -16.77
C ALA A 391 12.47 29.91 -17.25
N TYR A 392 12.12 28.97 -16.36
CA TYR A 392 11.32 27.80 -16.72
C TYR A 392 9.97 28.18 -17.31
N ASP A 393 9.26 29.09 -16.66
CA ASP A 393 7.93 29.50 -17.12
C ASP A 393 8.00 30.18 -18.50
N LEU A 394 9.00 31.05 -18.71
CA LEU A 394 9.23 31.70 -20.00
C LEU A 394 9.58 30.69 -21.09
N LEU A 395 10.43 29.72 -20.78
CA LEU A 395 10.83 28.67 -21.72
C LEU A 395 9.62 27.80 -22.08
N LEU A 396 8.81 27.35 -21.12
CA LEU A 396 7.62 26.52 -21.38
C LEU A 396 6.61 27.19 -22.31
N HIS A 397 6.51 28.52 -22.24
CA HIS A 397 5.60 29.34 -23.03
C HIS A 397 6.24 29.98 -24.26
N ALA A 398 7.48 29.61 -24.62
CA ALA A 398 8.26 30.31 -25.64
C ALA A 398 7.62 30.35 -27.04
N GLU A 399 6.70 29.43 -27.35
CA GLU A 399 5.95 29.43 -28.61
C GLU A 399 4.77 30.41 -28.65
N LYS A 400 4.35 30.92 -27.49
CA LYS A 400 3.14 31.72 -27.34
C LYS A 400 3.51 33.17 -26.96
N PRO A 401 3.75 34.04 -27.95
CA PRO A 401 4.26 35.40 -27.69
C PRO A 401 3.31 36.25 -26.84
N GLN A 402 2.00 36.00 -26.92
CA GLN A 402 1.01 36.69 -26.10
C GLN A 402 1.16 36.34 -24.61
N GLU A 403 1.36 35.06 -24.28
CA GLU A 403 1.51 34.61 -22.88
C GLU A 403 2.83 35.17 -22.30
N VAL A 404 3.94 35.09 -23.04
CA VAL A 404 5.22 35.67 -22.64
C VAL A 404 5.13 37.19 -22.43
N ALA A 405 4.42 37.91 -23.31
CA ALA A 405 4.20 39.34 -23.14
C ALA A 405 3.43 39.65 -21.84
N TRP A 406 2.38 38.88 -21.53
CA TRP A 406 1.65 39.01 -20.28
C TRP A 406 2.50 38.71 -19.05
N MET A 407 3.39 37.72 -19.12
CA MET A 407 4.34 37.43 -18.05
C MET A 407 5.32 38.60 -17.83
N LEU A 408 5.88 39.14 -18.90
CA LEU A 408 6.84 40.25 -18.83
C LEU A 408 6.25 41.54 -18.25
N LEU A 409 4.94 41.77 -18.45
CA LEU A 409 4.22 42.89 -17.84
C LEU A 409 4.11 42.76 -16.31
N LYS A 410 4.05 41.53 -15.79
CA LYS A 410 3.97 41.25 -14.36
C LYS A 410 5.35 41.23 -13.70
N LEU A 411 6.38 40.81 -14.42
CA LEU A 411 7.74 40.69 -13.87
C LEU A 411 8.36 42.04 -13.53
N SER A 412 8.96 42.14 -12.35
CA SER A 412 9.73 43.30 -11.94
C SER A 412 10.97 43.51 -12.83
N PRO A 413 11.48 44.74 -12.94
CA PRO A 413 12.72 45.00 -13.66
C PRO A 413 13.93 44.22 -13.11
N LYS A 414 13.94 43.96 -11.79
CA LYS A 414 15.00 43.21 -11.11
C LYS A 414 15.00 41.73 -11.53
N LEU A 415 13.86 41.06 -11.46
CA LEU A 415 13.75 39.67 -11.94
C LEU A 415 14.05 39.56 -13.44
N ARG A 416 13.63 40.55 -14.23
CA ARG A 416 13.93 40.60 -15.66
C ARG A 416 15.43 40.67 -15.96
N SER A 417 16.24 41.36 -15.16
CA SER A 417 17.68 41.48 -15.42
C SER A 417 18.49 40.24 -15.02
N LEU A 418 17.89 39.27 -14.35
CA LEU A 418 18.60 38.06 -13.91
C LEU A 418 19.13 37.25 -15.10
N PRO A 419 20.35 36.66 -15.01
CA PRO A 419 20.99 35.97 -16.13
C PRO A 419 20.17 34.82 -16.73
N ALA A 420 19.49 34.03 -15.89
CA ALA A 420 18.64 32.93 -16.34
C ALA A 420 17.43 33.43 -17.13
N VAL A 421 16.78 34.50 -16.65
CA VAL A 421 15.64 35.13 -17.32
C VAL A 421 16.07 35.74 -18.65
N GLN A 422 17.21 36.43 -18.69
CA GLN A 422 17.77 36.97 -19.94
C GLN A 422 18.09 35.87 -20.95
N ARG A 423 18.60 34.72 -20.50
CA ARG A 423 18.83 33.54 -21.35
C ARG A 423 17.53 33.01 -21.93
N ALA A 424 16.50 32.83 -21.09
CA ALA A 424 15.18 32.39 -21.52
C ALA A 424 14.55 33.36 -22.53
N LEU A 425 14.73 34.68 -22.35
CA LEU A 425 14.24 35.69 -23.29
C LEU A 425 14.98 35.65 -24.63
N ARG A 426 16.31 35.44 -24.64
CA ARG A 426 17.05 35.25 -25.90
C ARG A 426 16.61 33.98 -26.63
N ALA A 427 16.38 32.90 -25.90
CA ALA A 427 15.83 31.67 -26.45
C ALA A 427 14.40 31.87 -27.00
N PHE A 428 13.56 32.61 -26.29
CA PHE A 428 12.23 33.01 -26.77
C PHE A 428 12.31 33.79 -28.08
N VAL A 429 13.17 34.81 -28.16
CA VAL A 429 13.37 35.58 -29.40
C VAL A 429 13.79 34.65 -30.53
N ALA A 430 14.74 33.75 -30.28
CA ALA A 430 15.19 32.78 -31.28
C ALA A 430 14.06 31.85 -31.76
N VAL A 431 13.17 31.39 -30.88
CA VAL A 431 11.99 30.59 -31.23
C VAL A 431 10.99 31.41 -32.07
N GLN A 432 10.82 32.70 -31.79
CA GLN A 432 9.88 33.57 -32.51
C GLN A 432 10.42 34.03 -33.87
N THR A 433 11.74 34.15 -34.01
CA THR A 433 12.39 34.54 -35.26
C THR A 433 12.84 33.35 -36.12
N ASP A 434 12.49 32.13 -35.72
CA ASP A 434 12.98 30.88 -36.31
C ASP A 434 14.52 30.83 -36.43
N ASP A 435 15.24 31.51 -35.51
CA ASP A 435 16.71 31.52 -35.46
C ASP A 435 17.21 30.28 -34.72
N PHE A 436 17.37 29.22 -35.50
CA PHE A 436 17.84 27.94 -35.03
C PHE A 436 19.22 27.99 -34.39
N HIS A 437 20.15 28.74 -34.97
CA HIS A 437 21.51 28.80 -34.47
C HIS A 437 21.56 29.51 -33.12
N ALA A 438 20.87 30.65 -32.99
CA ALA A 438 20.77 31.37 -31.72
C ALA A 438 20.08 30.50 -30.65
N PHE A 439 19.02 29.78 -31.01
CA PHE A 439 18.34 28.88 -30.08
C PHE A 439 19.29 27.81 -29.54
N PHE A 440 20.05 27.13 -30.40
CA PHE A 440 20.97 26.07 -29.98
C PHE A 440 22.22 26.58 -29.27
N ALA A 441 22.63 27.82 -29.51
CA ALA A 441 23.66 28.49 -28.72
C ALA A 441 23.18 28.70 -27.27
N GLU A 442 21.97 29.24 -27.09
CA GLU A 442 21.37 29.40 -25.76
C GLU A 442 21.08 28.04 -25.10
N PHE A 443 20.55 27.07 -25.85
CA PHE A 443 20.31 25.69 -25.38
C PHE A 443 21.60 25.04 -24.86
N GLY A 444 22.74 25.28 -25.53
CA GLY A 444 24.06 24.86 -25.07
C GLY A 444 24.47 25.49 -23.73
N ALA A 445 24.07 26.74 -23.48
CA ALA A 445 24.34 27.46 -22.24
C ALA A 445 23.32 27.22 -21.11
N MET A 446 22.19 26.57 -21.40
CA MET A 446 21.15 26.23 -20.43
C MET A 446 21.57 25.13 -19.45
N THR A 447 21.05 25.20 -18.23
CA THR A 447 21.04 24.12 -17.23
C THR A 447 20.20 22.93 -17.71
N LEU A 448 20.33 21.78 -17.05
CA LEU A 448 19.59 20.57 -17.40
C LEU A 448 18.07 20.81 -17.43
N LEU A 449 17.54 21.50 -16.41
CA LEU A 449 16.11 21.73 -16.27
C LEU A 449 15.59 22.82 -17.22
N GLU A 450 16.40 23.85 -17.52
CA GLU A 450 16.09 24.83 -18.59
C GLU A 450 16.03 24.12 -19.96
N ARG A 451 16.96 23.18 -20.22
CA ARG A 451 16.91 22.35 -21.43
C ARG A 451 15.67 21.46 -21.44
N ALA A 452 15.33 20.81 -20.32
CA ALA A 452 14.14 19.98 -20.21
C ALA A 452 12.86 20.79 -20.50
N ALA A 453 12.76 22.02 -19.99
CA ALA A 453 11.66 22.94 -20.27
C ALA A 453 11.57 23.33 -21.75
N SER A 454 12.71 23.42 -22.46
CA SER A 454 12.77 23.82 -23.86
C SER A 454 12.68 22.66 -24.88
N LEU A 455 12.78 21.40 -24.45
CA LEU A 455 12.68 20.21 -25.33
C LEU A 455 11.40 20.20 -26.18
N ARG A 456 10.29 20.69 -25.63
CA ARG A 456 8.99 20.78 -26.31
C ARG A 456 9.02 21.60 -27.60
N HIS A 457 9.97 22.52 -27.74
CA HIS A 457 10.09 23.39 -28.91
C HIS A 457 10.95 22.80 -30.03
N LEU A 458 11.73 21.76 -29.74
CA LEU A 458 12.68 21.18 -30.69
C LEU A 458 11.99 20.64 -31.95
N SER A 459 10.80 20.04 -31.81
CA SER A 459 10.01 19.59 -32.96
C SER A 459 9.76 20.71 -33.96
N LYS A 460 9.27 21.84 -33.46
CA LYS A 460 8.92 23.00 -34.27
C LYS A 460 10.17 23.61 -34.90
N MET A 461 11.24 23.74 -34.12
CA MET A 461 12.52 24.29 -34.57
C MET A 461 13.13 23.42 -35.66
N TRP A 462 13.29 22.11 -35.45
CA TRP A 462 13.81 21.19 -36.46
C TRP A 462 12.98 21.23 -37.75
N THR A 463 11.65 21.22 -37.63
CA THR A 463 10.76 21.25 -38.79
C THR A 463 10.93 22.53 -39.59
N HIS A 464 10.92 23.70 -38.95
CA HIS A 464 11.10 24.98 -39.64
C HIS A 464 12.49 25.13 -40.24
N SER A 465 13.54 24.72 -39.53
CA SER A 465 14.90 24.78 -40.04
C SER A 465 15.11 23.89 -41.26
N LEU A 466 14.57 22.67 -41.26
CA LEU A 466 14.58 21.80 -42.45
C LEU A 466 13.86 22.44 -43.62
N ARG A 467 12.71 23.09 -43.39
CA ARG A 467 11.99 23.81 -44.46
C ARG A 467 12.81 24.98 -45.00
N MET A 468 13.47 25.75 -44.14
CA MET A 468 14.31 26.87 -44.54
C MET A 468 15.50 26.39 -45.37
N ILE A 469 16.19 25.35 -44.92
CA ILE A 469 17.27 24.67 -45.64
C ILE A 469 16.75 24.19 -46.99
N ASN A 470 15.66 23.42 -47.03
CA ASN A 470 15.08 22.88 -48.26
C ASN A 470 14.66 23.97 -49.28
N LYS A 471 14.26 25.16 -48.80
CA LYS A 471 13.97 26.32 -49.67
C LYS A 471 15.24 26.99 -50.21
N GLY A 472 16.33 27.00 -49.44
CA GLY A 472 17.59 27.64 -49.81
C GLY A 472 18.42 26.86 -50.82
N PHE A 473 18.25 25.54 -50.90
CA PHE A 473 19.08 24.66 -51.74
C PHE A 473 18.40 24.22 -53.06
N GLY A 474 19.22 24.03 -54.10
CA GLY A 474 18.86 23.54 -55.43
C GLY A 474 18.55 22.05 -55.47
N LYS A 475 17.88 21.57 -56.55
CA LYS A 475 17.51 20.14 -56.72
C LYS A 475 18.70 19.20 -56.74
N GLN A 476 19.88 19.71 -57.10
CA GLN A 476 21.10 18.91 -57.25
C GLN A 476 22.03 19.04 -56.05
N ASP A 477 21.67 19.87 -55.07
CA ASP A 477 22.49 20.09 -53.89
C ASP A 477 22.36 18.88 -52.95
N ARG A 478 23.51 18.39 -52.48
CA ARG A 478 23.64 17.27 -51.57
C ARG A 478 24.21 17.79 -50.27
N PHE A 479 23.56 17.46 -49.16
CA PHE A 479 23.94 17.94 -47.84
C PHE A 479 24.48 16.78 -46.98
N PRO A 480 25.68 16.89 -46.37
CA PRO A 480 26.20 15.82 -45.53
C PRO A 480 25.27 15.57 -44.33
N LEU A 481 24.83 14.32 -44.17
CA LEU A 481 23.92 13.93 -43.08
C LEU A 481 24.55 14.17 -41.70
N GLU A 482 25.85 14.02 -41.60
CA GLU A 482 26.60 14.25 -40.36
C GLU A 482 26.60 15.73 -39.95
N GLU A 483 26.75 16.65 -40.91
CA GLU A 483 26.64 18.08 -40.64
C GLU A 483 25.22 18.47 -40.21
N LEU A 484 24.22 17.82 -40.80
CA LEU A 484 22.82 18.07 -40.49
C LEU A 484 22.50 17.59 -39.07
N ALA A 485 22.90 16.36 -38.74
CA ALA A 485 22.78 15.80 -37.41
C ALA A 485 23.53 16.65 -36.37
N ARG A 486 24.69 17.21 -36.72
CA ARG A 486 25.45 18.13 -35.85
C ARG A 486 24.69 19.43 -35.60
N TRP A 487 24.19 20.07 -36.65
CA TRP A 487 23.36 21.28 -36.52
C TRP A 487 22.12 21.00 -35.68
N MET A 488 21.49 19.84 -35.90
CA MET A 488 20.31 19.39 -35.17
C MET A 488 20.54 18.91 -33.76
N ARG A 489 21.79 18.85 -33.30
CA ARG A 489 22.17 18.22 -32.02
C ARG A 489 21.62 16.80 -31.88
N LEU A 490 21.63 16.05 -32.98
CA LEU A 490 21.31 14.63 -33.03
C LEU A 490 22.58 13.76 -32.98
N ALA A 491 23.77 14.34 -33.25
CA ALA A 491 25.06 13.68 -33.18
C ALA A 491 25.82 14.02 -31.88
N ASP A 492 26.58 13.06 -31.35
CA ASP A 492 27.44 13.24 -30.17
C ASP A 492 28.69 14.07 -30.51
N PRO A 493 28.92 15.24 -29.89
CA PRO A 493 30.09 16.07 -30.14
C PRO A 493 31.42 15.40 -29.76
N ARG A 494 31.41 14.24 -29.07
CA ARG A 494 32.64 13.53 -28.66
C ARG A 494 33.10 12.43 -29.61
N SER A 495 32.36 12.17 -30.69
CA SER A 495 32.68 11.10 -31.66
C SER A 495 33.93 11.35 -32.51
N GLU A 496 34.62 12.49 -32.34
CA GLU A 496 35.84 12.82 -33.10
C GLU A 496 37.14 12.21 -32.52
N GLY A 497 37.12 11.58 -31.33
CA GLY A 497 38.37 11.25 -30.60
C GLY A 497 38.71 9.78 -30.34
N GLU A 498 37.75 8.86 -30.25
CA GLU A 498 38.02 7.48 -29.78
C GLU A 498 37.48 6.42 -30.75
N ALA A 499 38.37 5.49 -31.11
CA ALA A 499 38.05 4.32 -31.92
C ALA A 499 36.88 3.54 -31.28
N ARG A 500 35.80 3.40 -32.03
CA ARG A 500 34.53 2.77 -31.63
C ARG A 500 34.74 1.35 -31.09
N SER A 501 34.18 1.04 -29.91
CA SER A 501 33.75 -0.31 -29.55
C SER A 501 32.34 -0.54 -30.07
N GLU A 502 32.14 -1.69 -30.71
CA GLU A 502 30.90 -2.13 -31.37
C GLU A 502 29.77 -2.38 -30.36
N GLN A 503 29.01 -1.36 -29.97
CA GLN A 503 27.65 -1.45 -29.41
C GLN A 503 27.14 -0.05 -29.03
N ASP A 504 26.73 0.75 -30.00
CA ASP A 504 25.88 1.93 -29.76
C ASP A 504 25.08 2.18 -31.06
N ASP A 505 24.03 1.35 -31.24
CA ASP A 505 23.02 1.49 -32.30
C ASP A 505 22.01 2.57 -31.89
N VAL A 506 22.29 3.84 -32.23
CA VAL A 506 21.23 4.88 -32.29
C VAL A 506 21.53 5.81 -33.46
N ALA A 507 21.26 5.37 -34.69
CA ALA A 507 21.11 6.25 -35.86
C ALA A 507 20.37 5.56 -37.03
N ASP A 508 19.27 4.85 -36.77
CA ASP A 508 18.43 4.25 -37.84
C ASP A 508 16.96 4.74 -37.81
N SER A 509 16.71 5.98 -37.36
CA SER A 509 15.38 6.61 -37.45
C SER A 509 15.39 7.85 -38.35
N TRP A 510 15.77 7.66 -39.61
CA TRP A 510 15.29 8.51 -40.69
C TRP A 510 14.91 7.57 -41.83
N GLU A 511 13.69 7.05 -41.78
CA GLU A 511 13.13 6.31 -42.90
C GLU A 511 13.22 7.18 -44.16
N ILE A 512 14.05 6.72 -45.08
CA ILE A 512 13.98 7.06 -46.48
C ILE A 512 12.55 6.69 -46.89
N VAL A 513 11.76 7.71 -47.24
CA VAL A 513 10.48 7.51 -47.92
C VAL A 513 10.79 6.86 -49.26
N ASP A 514 10.74 5.53 -49.30
CA ASP A 514 10.45 4.75 -50.49
C ASP A 514 9.99 3.37 -50.02
N ASP A 515 8.68 3.19 -49.95
CA ASP A 515 8.10 1.86 -49.88
C ASP A 515 6.85 1.79 -50.77
N LEU A 516 7.04 1.32 -52.00
CA LEU A 516 6.05 0.51 -52.69
C LEU A 516 6.77 -0.66 -53.40
N ALA A 517 6.67 -1.81 -52.73
CA ALA A 517 6.75 -3.20 -53.23
C ALA A 517 8.04 -4.00 -52.94
N GLN A 518 7.89 -4.94 -51.99
CA GLN A 518 8.71 -6.14 -51.74
C GLN A 518 8.81 -7.08 -52.98
N PRO A 519 9.67 -8.13 -53.07
CA PRO A 519 10.26 -8.93 -51.97
C PRO A 519 11.71 -9.50 -52.11
N GLU A 520 12.19 -10.05 -50.99
CA GLU A 520 13.24 -11.08 -50.76
C GLU A 520 14.63 -10.99 -51.45
N SER A 521 15.71 -10.92 -50.65
CA SER A 521 16.84 -11.87 -50.75
C SER A 521 17.87 -11.69 -49.63
N SER A 522 18.51 -12.81 -49.31
CA SER A 522 19.58 -13.02 -48.33
C SER A 522 20.90 -12.28 -48.62
N LEU A 523 21.71 -12.17 -47.55
CA LEU A 523 23.18 -12.15 -47.49
C LEU A 523 23.93 -10.82 -47.31
N SER A 524 24.73 -10.88 -46.24
CA SER A 524 26.14 -10.47 -46.12
C SER A 524 26.46 -9.12 -45.50
N VAL A 525 27.27 -9.22 -44.45
CA VAL A 525 28.03 -8.18 -43.77
C VAL A 525 28.88 -7.44 -44.80
N ALA A 526 28.68 -6.13 -44.92
CA ALA A 526 29.60 -5.22 -45.58
C ALA A 526 29.83 -3.99 -44.67
N LYS A 527 31.12 -3.69 -44.44
CA LYS A 527 31.61 -2.49 -43.74
C LYS A 527 30.92 -1.21 -44.24
N PRO A 528 30.59 -0.23 -43.40
CA PRO A 528 30.09 1.04 -43.90
C PRO A 528 31.25 1.86 -44.47
N SER A 529 31.21 2.07 -45.79
CA SER A 529 31.99 3.06 -46.51
C SER A 529 31.02 4.07 -47.15
N SER A 530 30.75 5.20 -46.48
CA SER A 530 30.38 6.49 -47.14
C SER A 530 29.88 7.51 -46.11
N ILE A 531 30.36 8.76 -46.21
CA ILE A 531 29.63 9.94 -45.75
C ILE A 531 28.27 9.94 -46.46
N GLY A 532 27.18 9.74 -45.73
CA GLY A 532 25.84 9.79 -46.28
C GLY A 532 25.45 11.23 -46.60
N PHE A 533 24.76 11.45 -47.73
CA PHE A 533 24.25 12.76 -48.12
C PHE A 533 22.71 12.73 -48.22
N ALA A 534 22.04 13.75 -47.70
CA ALA A 534 20.63 14.01 -47.97
C ALA A 534 20.48 14.89 -49.22
N GLN A 535 19.51 14.57 -50.08
CA GLN A 535 19.11 15.42 -51.18
C GLN A 535 17.82 16.17 -50.81
N PHE A 536 17.89 17.49 -50.77
CA PHE A 536 16.73 18.33 -50.47
C PHE A 536 15.97 18.67 -51.75
N LYS A 537 14.88 17.92 -52.00
CA LYS A 537 13.67 18.29 -52.78
C LYS A 537 12.77 17.06 -52.96
N LEU A 538 12.42 16.44 -51.85
CA LEU A 538 11.29 15.52 -51.78
C LEU A 538 9.96 16.30 -51.77
N ALA A 539 8.90 15.61 -52.21
CA ALA A 539 7.48 16.00 -52.17
C ALA A 539 7.12 16.73 -50.86
N PRO A 540 6.12 17.64 -50.86
CA PRO A 540 5.87 18.54 -49.74
C PRO A 540 5.88 17.74 -48.44
N LEU A 541 6.83 18.07 -47.55
CA LEU A 541 6.78 17.65 -46.15
C LEU A 541 5.39 18.08 -45.67
N HIS A 542 4.43 17.15 -45.65
CA HIS A 542 3.14 17.39 -45.04
C HIS A 542 3.41 17.88 -43.62
N ASP A 543 2.56 18.80 -43.15
CA ASP A 543 2.89 19.86 -42.20
C ASP A 543 3.49 19.47 -40.83
N GLN A 544 3.71 18.19 -40.56
CA GLN A 544 4.16 17.66 -39.29
C GLN A 544 5.18 16.54 -39.55
N MET A 545 6.34 16.58 -38.88
CA MET A 545 7.14 15.36 -38.69
C MET A 545 6.20 14.29 -38.14
N ASP A 546 6.27 13.06 -38.65
CA ASP A 546 5.44 11.98 -38.12
C ASP A 546 5.62 11.95 -36.59
N SER A 547 4.49 11.96 -35.88
CA SER A 547 4.42 11.76 -34.44
C SER A 547 5.26 10.56 -33.97
N GLY A 548 5.39 9.52 -34.81
CA GLY A 548 6.23 8.35 -34.57
C GLY A 548 7.74 8.63 -34.63
N ALA A 549 8.19 9.61 -35.43
CA ALA A 549 9.60 10.00 -35.55
C ALA A 549 10.01 11.08 -34.54
N LEU A 550 9.08 11.94 -34.12
CA LEU A 550 9.37 13.03 -33.17
C LEU A 550 9.84 12.50 -31.81
N ARG A 551 9.17 11.48 -31.29
CA ARG A 551 9.43 10.99 -29.93
C ARG A 551 10.80 10.31 -29.79
N PRO A 552 11.25 9.44 -30.72
CA PRO A 552 12.62 8.94 -30.75
C PRO A 552 13.68 10.04 -30.78
N LEU A 553 13.46 11.13 -31.54
CA LEU A 553 14.40 12.24 -31.63
C LEU A 553 14.49 13.01 -30.31
N LEU A 554 13.36 13.31 -29.67
CA LEU A 554 13.34 13.92 -28.34
C LEU A 554 14.01 13.01 -27.29
N ARG A 555 13.82 11.69 -27.41
CA ARG A 555 14.47 10.69 -26.56
C ARG A 555 15.99 10.68 -26.74
N ALA A 556 16.48 10.73 -27.97
CA ALA A 556 17.92 10.79 -28.27
C ALA A 556 18.58 12.02 -27.64
N VAL A 557 17.97 13.20 -27.82
CA VAL A 557 18.45 14.45 -27.21
C VAL A 557 18.41 14.36 -25.67
N ALA A 558 17.33 13.82 -25.10
CA ALA A 558 17.19 13.65 -23.65
C ALA A 558 18.27 12.71 -23.06
N LEU A 559 18.59 11.60 -23.75
CA LEU A 559 19.66 10.68 -23.34
C LEU A 559 21.05 11.33 -23.44
N GLN A 560 21.30 12.12 -24.48
CA GLN A 560 22.55 12.84 -24.64
C GLN A 560 22.76 13.90 -23.54
N MET A 561 21.68 14.59 -23.13
CA MET A 561 21.71 15.52 -22.01
C MET A 561 22.13 14.84 -20.69
N GLU A 562 21.67 13.62 -20.45
CA GLU A 562 22.03 12.82 -19.28
C GLU A 562 23.46 12.27 -19.36
N LYS A 563 23.88 11.73 -20.52
CA LYS A 563 25.25 11.21 -20.74
C LYS A 563 26.30 12.29 -20.52
N GLY A 564 26.05 13.50 -21.02
CA GLY A 564 26.93 14.67 -20.81
C GLY A 564 27.09 15.09 -19.33
N LEU A 565 26.17 14.67 -18.45
CA LEU A 565 26.26 14.83 -17.01
C LEU A 565 26.91 13.62 -16.34
N ALA A 566 26.59 12.39 -16.77
CA ALA A 566 27.19 11.16 -16.26
C ALA A 566 28.72 11.15 -16.39
N ASP A 567 29.26 11.70 -17.48
CA ASP A 567 30.71 11.85 -17.69
C ASP A 567 31.37 12.89 -16.76
N LYS A 568 30.57 13.68 -16.03
CA LYS A 568 31.01 14.51 -14.90
C LYS A 568 30.87 13.80 -13.54
N GLY A 569 30.62 12.48 -13.55
CA GLY A 569 30.53 11.61 -12.36
C GLY A 569 29.20 11.71 -11.59
N ALA A 570 28.05 11.68 -12.26
CA ALA A 570 26.85 12.33 -11.71
C ALA A 570 25.46 11.71 -12.00
N LEU A 571 25.12 10.58 -11.39
CA LEU A 571 23.70 10.21 -11.18
C LEU A 571 23.25 10.53 -9.75
N GLU A 572 24.08 10.26 -8.73
CA GLU A 572 23.87 10.72 -7.36
C GLU A 572 23.95 12.25 -7.27
N THR A 573 24.95 12.87 -7.93
CA THR A 573 25.13 14.33 -7.84
C THR A 573 24.08 15.15 -8.59
N THR A 574 23.31 14.63 -9.55
CA THR A 574 22.20 15.40 -10.16
C THR A 574 21.06 15.60 -9.16
N THR A 575 20.77 14.58 -8.34
CA THR A 575 19.77 14.67 -7.27
C THR A 575 20.27 15.54 -6.12
N GLU A 576 21.56 15.42 -5.77
CA GLU A 576 22.20 16.25 -4.74
C GLU A 576 22.34 17.73 -5.17
N LEU A 577 22.66 18.01 -6.44
CA LEU A 577 22.69 19.38 -7.00
C LEU A 577 21.31 20.07 -6.93
N ILE A 578 20.25 19.31 -7.19
CA ILE A 578 18.86 19.81 -7.27
C ILE A 578 18.26 20.04 -5.88
N MET A 579 18.66 19.23 -4.90
CA MET A 579 18.20 19.31 -3.52
C MET A 579 19.05 20.24 -2.64
N GLY A 580 20.26 20.61 -3.10
CA GLY A 580 21.26 21.41 -2.36
C GLY A 580 21.98 20.59 -1.28
N GLU A 581 23.26 20.90 -1.03
CA GLU A 581 23.97 20.41 0.16
C GLU A 581 23.37 21.07 1.42
N ALA A 582 22.25 20.55 1.90
CA ALA A 582 21.82 20.84 3.26
C ALA A 582 22.76 20.05 4.19
N HIS A 583 23.84 20.70 4.65
CA HIS A 583 24.58 20.22 5.81
C HIS A 583 23.57 19.82 6.88
N GLU A 584 23.55 18.53 7.22
CA GLU A 584 22.88 18.06 8.42
C GLU A 584 23.48 18.82 9.60
N THR A 585 22.77 19.84 10.09
CA THR A 585 22.97 20.31 11.45
C THR A 585 22.48 19.21 12.37
N THR A 586 23.35 18.22 12.58
CA THR A 586 23.32 17.38 13.77
C THR A 586 23.50 18.32 14.97
N ALA A 587 22.39 18.71 15.58
CA ALA A 587 22.38 19.25 16.93
C ALA A 587 21.80 18.17 17.86
N CYS A 588 22.65 17.77 18.82
CA CYS A 588 22.32 16.96 19.99
C CYS A 588 21.09 17.45 20.75
#